data_AF-A0A930JLF8-F1
#
_entry.id   AF-A0A930JLF8-F1
#
_cell.length_a   1.000
_cell.length_b   1.000
_cell.length_c   1.000
_cell.angle_alpha   90.00
_cell.angle_beta   90.00
_cell.angle_gamma   90.00
#
_symmetry.space_group_name_H-M   'P 1'
#
loop_
_entity.id
_entity.type
_entity.pdbx_description
1 polymer ?
#
loop_
_entity_poly.entity_id
_entity_poly.type
_entity_poly.pdbx_seq_one_letter_code
_entity_poly.pdbx_strand_id
1 'polypeptide(L)'
;MNTLKLQRVGRNYYGHIAYKDEDGKYYLDIDMVHSKFPETLYHCSPSDDMDGEPGFPLKAKFEITNPLTDKELRMQNFRFEYSMLSRLKGECEAFIGRTGNEEEDKWDCRYRNVRNIWGTSIESHIDEMKSLWNKIPEDIKPEWCSWEDIQRYEQVMPTL
;
A
#
# COMPACT_ATOMS: atom_id res chain seq x y z
N MET A 1 4.39 39.11 -1.34
CA MET A 1 3.53 37.93 -1.14
C MET A 1 4.37 36.90 -0.40
N ASN A 2 3.97 36.49 0.80
CA ASN A 2 4.66 35.42 1.51
C ASN A 2 4.34 34.08 0.83
N THR A 3 5.37 33.29 0.54
CA THR A 3 5.24 31.90 0.11
C THR A 3 5.11 31.03 1.37
N LEU A 4 4.07 30.20 1.43
CA LEU A 4 3.85 29.28 2.55
C LEU A 4 4.83 28.11 2.44
N LYS A 5 5.55 27.80 3.51
CA LYS A 5 6.39 26.60 3.56
C LYS A 5 5.58 25.45 4.13
N LEU A 6 5.54 24.35 3.39
CA LEU A 6 4.76 23.18 3.74
C LEU A 6 5.67 21.96 3.86
N GLN A 7 5.48 21.21 4.93
CA GLN A 7 6.15 19.94 5.15
C GLN A 7 5.14 18.80 5.01
N ARG A 8 5.42 17.84 4.13
CA ARG A 8 4.70 16.58 4.05
C ARG A 8 4.88 15.80 5.36
N VAL A 9 3.77 15.41 5.97
CA VAL A 9 3.72 14.74 7.28
C VAL A 9 3.18 13.31 7.23
N GLY A 10 2.63 12.88 6.09
CA GLY A 10 2.18 11.50 5.90
C GLY A 10 0.94 11.41 5.04
N ARG A 11 0.18 10.32 5.24
CA ARG A 11 -1.16 10.16 4.70
C ARG A 11 -2.16 10.18 5.85
N ASN A 12 -3.32 10.79 5.61
CA ASN A 12 -4.43 10.77 6.55
C ASN A 12 -5.27 9.49 6.41
N TYR A 13 -6.30 9.35 7.24
CA TYR A 13 -7.21 8.21 7.26
C TYR A 13 -7.87 7.93 5.90
N TYR A 14 -8.16 8.98 5.13
CA TYR A 14 -8.74 8.88 3.79
C TYR A 14 -7.73 8.53 2.69
N GLY A 15 -6.44 8.50 3.02
CA GLY A 15 -5.34 8.21 2.10
C GLY A 15 -4.77 9.43 1.38
N HIS A 16 -5.27 10.64 1.65
CA HIS A 16 -4.75 11.89 1.11
C HIS A 16 -3.36 12.18 1.68
N ILE A 17 -2.47 12.78 0.88
CA ILE A 17 -1.17 13.22 1.40
C ILE A 17 -1.38 14.52 2.15
N ALA A 18 -0.97 14.52 3.42
CA ALA A 18 -1.09 15.68 4.29
C ALA A 18 0.23 16.46 4.35
N TYR A 19 0.08 17.78 4.34
CA TYR A 19 1.13 18.76 4.51
C TYR A 19 0.79 19.67 5.69
N LYS A 20 1.80 20.15 6.40
CA LYS A 20 1.67 21.01 7.58
C LYS A 20 2.51 22.27 7.40
N ASP A 21 1.95 23.42 7.74
CA ASP A 21 2.70 24.69 7.78
C ASP A 21 3.38 24.94 9.14
N GLU A 22 4.09 26.07 9.25
CA GLU A 22 4.80 26.49 10.46
C GLU A 22 3.84 26.84 11.63
N ASP A 23 2.60 27.24 11.33
CA ASP A 23 1.55 27.52 12.32
C ASP A 23 0.82 26.23 12.78
N GLY A 24 1.16 25.10 12.18
CA GLY A 24 0.61 23.79 12.48
C GLY A 24 -0.70 23.45 11.77
N LYS A 25 -1.09 24.21 10.74
CA LYS A 25 -2.28 23.95 9.93
C LYS A 25 -2.02 22.92 8.85
N TYR A 26 -3.01 22.09 8.60
CA TYR A 26 -2.96 21.01 7.62
C TYR A 26 -3.56 21.41 6.27
N TYR A 27 -2.95 20.87 5.23
CA TYR A 27 -3.31 21.01 3.83
C TYR A 27 -3.24 19.65 3.17
N LEU A 28 -4.23 19.33 2.33
CA LEU A 28 -4.39 18.00 1.77
C LEU A 28 -4.19 18.01 0.25
N ASP A 29 -3.38 17.09 -0.23
CA ASP A 29 -3.37 16.66 -1.63
C ASP A 29 -4.33 15.48 -1.78
N ILE A 30 -5.44 15.74 -2.46
CA ILE A 30 -6.53 14.79 -2.69
C ILE A 30 -6.44 14.12 -4.06
N ASP A 31 -5.41 14.43 -4.86
CA ASP A 31 -5.28 13.84 -6.19
C ASP A 31 -4.95 12.35 -6.09
N MET A 32 -5.49 11.58 -7.02
CA MET A 32 -5.25 10.13 -7.09
C MET A 32 -3.86 9.80 -7.66
N VAL A 33 -3.29 10.73 -8.44
CA VAL A 33 -1.96 10.61 -9.07
C VAL A 33 -1.08 11.70 -8.49
N HIS A 34 -0.27 11.32 -7.49
CA HIS A 34 0.58 12.27 -6.80
C HIS A 34 1.81 12.63 -7.63
N SER A 35 2.20 13.90 -7.58
CA SER A 35 3.44 14.39 -8.15
C SER A 35 4.41 14.77 -7.04
N LYS A 36 5.69 14.99 -7.39
CA LYS A 36 6.66 15.53 -6.42
C LYS A 36 6.28 16.92 -5.93
N PHE A 37 5.58 17.69 -6.76
CA PHE A 37 5.20 19.08 -6.54
C PHE A 37 3.71 19.23 -6.89
N PRO A 38 2.81 19.05 -5.91
CA PRO A 38 1.38 19.15 -6.17
C PRO A 38 1.03 20.54 -6.68
N GLU A 39 0.16 20.62 -7.68
CA GLU A 39 -0.26 21.90 -8.26
C GLU A 39 -1.33 22.58 -7.41
N THR A 40 -2.19 21.78 -6.77
CA THR A 40 -3.28 22.24 -5.92
C THR A 40 -3.25 21.49 -4.59
N LEU A 41 -3.46 22.23 -3.51
CA LEU A 41 -3.71 21.68 -2.18
C LEU A 41 -5.04 22.23 -1.66
N TYR A 42 -5.64 21.54 -0.70
CA TYR A 42 -6.91 21.93 -0.10
C TYR A 42 -6.69 22.24 1.37
N HIS A 43 -7.38 23.26 1.89
CA HIS A 43 -7.42 23.50 3.33
C HIS A 43 -8.01 22.29 4.04
N CYS A 44 -7.49 21.93 5.21
CA CYS A 44 -8.12 20.93 6.06
C CYS A 44 -9.12 21.58 7.04
N SER A 45 -10.21 20.88 7.36
CA SER A 45 -11.22 21.32 8.32
C SER A 45 -11.60 20.17 9.27
N PRO A 46 -11.28 20.23 10.57
CA PRO A 46 -10.55 21.30 11.27
C PRO A 46 -9.13 21.51 10.75
N SER A 47 -8.61 22.75 10.82
CA SER A 47 -7.29 23.06 10.24
C SER A 47 -6.13 22.45 11.01
N ASP A 48 -6.32 22.09 12.27
CA ASP A 48 -5.34 21.50 13.18
C ASP A 48 -5.46 19.97 13.31
N ASP A 49 -6.35 19.35 12.52
CA ASP A 49 -6.53 17.91 12.44
C ASP A 49 -6.12 17.42 11.04
N MET A 50 -5.19 16.47 10.97
CA MET A 50 -4.74 15.89 9.69
C MET A 50 -5.84 15.06 9.01
N ASP A 51 -6.76 14.51 9.81
CA ASP A 51 -7.86 13.68 9.36
C ASP A 51 -9.15 14.49 9.12
N GLY A 52 -9.06 15.82 9.17
CA GLY A 52 -10.15 16.71 8.79
C GLY A 52 -10.52 16.60 7.31
N GLU A 53 -11.72 17.08 6.98
CA GLU A 53 -12.23 17.05 5.61
C GLU A 53 -11.51 18.06 4.71
N PRO A 54 -11.27 17.74 3.42
CA PRO A 54 -10.77 18.71 2.45
C PRO A 54 -11.81 19.81 2.20
N GLY A 55 -11.39 21.06 2.43
CA GLY A 55 -12.18 22.26 2.24
C GLY A 55 -11.96 22.90 0.87
N PHE A 56 -11.71 24.21 0.85
CA PHE A 56 -11.47 24.95 -0.39
C PHE A 56 -10.02 24.82 -0.88
N PRO A 57 -9.75 24.96 -2.20
CA PRO A 57 -8.40 25.03 -2.73
C PRO A 57 -7.58 26.16 -2.11
N LEU A 58 -6.32 25.86 -1.78
CA LEU A 58 -5.32 26.81 -1.31
C LEU A 58 -4.93 27.75 -2.44
N LYS A 59 -5.31 29.03 -2.30
CA LYS A 59 -4.99 30.08 -3.30
C LYS A 59 -3.61 30.73 -3.08
N ALA A 60 -2.99 30.51 -1.93
CA ALA A 60 -1.68 31.07 -1.61
C ALA A 60 -0.57 30.33 -2.35
N LYS A 61 0.51 31.03 -2.68
CA LYS A 61 1.73 30.36 -3.17
C LYS A 61 2.33 29.55 -2.04
N PHE A 62 2.78 28.34 -2.35
CA PHE A 62 3.42 27.45 -1.38
C PHE A 62 4.65 26.77 -1.98
N GLU A 63 5.50 26.25 -1.10
CA GLU A 63 6.68 25.45 -1.42
C GLU A 63 6.69 24.21 -0.52
N ILE A 64 6.91 23.04 -1.11
CA ILE A 64 7.06 21.79 -0.36
C ILE A 64 8.53 21.62 0.03
N THR A 65 8.80 21.56 1.34
CA THR A 65 10.15 21.47 1.91
C THR A 65 10.76 20.07 1.85
N ASN A 66 9.92 19.04 1.78
CA ASN A 66 10.31 17.62 1.69
C ASN A 66 9.43 16.90 0.63
N PRO A 67 9.64 17.19 -0.67
CA PRO A 67 8.86 16.59 -1.75
C PRO A 67 9.04 15.07 -1.77
N LEU A 68 8.09 14.36 -2.41
CA LEU A 68 8.22 12.93 -2.63
C LEU A 68 9.48 12.61 -3.45
N THR A 69 10.16 11.53 -3.08
CA THR A 69 11.26 10.97 -3.86
C THR A 69 10.74 10.20 -5.07
N ASP A 70 11.60 9.98 -6.08
CA ASP A 70 11.25 9.11 -7.22
C ASP A 70 10.88 7.69 -6.78
N LYS A 71 11.54 7.19 -5.72
CA LYS A 71 11.26 5.88 -5.14
C LYS A 71 9.85 5.84 -4.55
N GLU A 72 9.45 6.84 -3.77
CA GLU A 72 8.10 6.93 -3.19
C GLU A 72 7.02 7.03 -4.27
N LEU A 73 7.23 7.82 -5.34
CA LEU A 73 6.29 7.88 -6.47
C LEU A 73 6.13 6.50 -7.12
N ARG A 74 7.24 5.80 -7.40
CA ARG A 74 7.18 4.44 -7.96
C ARG A 74 6.44 3.49 -7.03
N MET A 75 6.72 3.51 -5.73
CA MET A 75 6.01 2.67 -4.75
C MET A 75 4.50 2.93 -4.75
N GLN A 76 4.07 4.19 -4.92
CA GLN A 76 2.65 4.52 -5.04
C GLN A 76 2.03 4.00 -6.34
N ASN A 77 2.74 4.08 -7.46
CA ASN A 77 2.27 3.56 -8.75
C ASN A 77 2.04 2.04 -8.72
N PHE A 78 2.81 1.31 -7.91
CA PHE A 78 2.68 -0.14 -7.72
C PHE A 78 1.84 -0.53 -6.50
N ARG A 79 1.09 0.41 -5.89
CA ARG A 79 0.32 0.15 -4.66
C ARG A 79 -0.67 -1.00 -4.82
N PHE A 80 -1.29 -1.13 -6.00
CA PHE A 80 -2.27 -2.18 -6.26
C PHE A 80 -1.61 -3.55 -6.36
N GLU A 81 -0.46 -3.65 -7.04
CA GLU A 81 0.33 -4.86 -7.13
C GLU A 81 0.83 -5.30 -5.75
N TYR A 82 1.32 -4.36 -4.94
CA TYR A 82 1.70 -4.59 -3.56
C TYR A 82 0.54 -5.13 -2.71
N SER A 83 -0.63 -4.47 -2.80
CA SER A 83 -1.83 -4.86 -2.06
C SER A 83 -2.30 -6.25 -2.45
N MET A 84 -2.29 -6.54 -3.75
CA MET A 84 -2.71 -7.84 -4.28
C MET A 84 -1.74 -8.94 -3.86
N LEU A 85 -0.44 -8.72 -4.04
CA LEU A 85 0.60 -9.69 -3.66
C LEU A 85 0.56 -9.99 -2.15
N SER A 86 0.35 -8.97 -1.31
CA SER A 86 0.22 -9.14 0.14
C SER A 86 -0.99 -9.99 0.49
N ARG A 87 -2.13 -9.77 -0.18
CA ARG A 87 -3.32 -10.59 -0.01
C ARG A 87 -3.04 -12.05 -0.41
N LEU A 88 -2.45 -12.29 -1.58
CA LEU A 88 -2.17 -13.64 -2.07
C LEU A 88 -1.23 -14.39 -1.11
N LYS A 89 -0.16 -13.73 -0.64
CA LYS A 89 0.72 -14.30 0.37
C LYS A 89 -0.05 -14.71 1.64
N GLY A 90 -0.94 -13.86 2.13
CA GLY A 90 -1.77 -14.19 3.30
C GLY A 90 -2.72 -15.36 3.06
N GLU A 91 -3.23 -15.52 1.84
CA GLU A 91 -4.02 -16.69 1.43
C GLU A 91 -3.17 -17.97 1.40
N CYS A 92 -1.92 -17.91 0.92
CA CYS A 92 -0.96 -19.02 1.03
C CYS A 92 -0.67 -19.40 2.49
N GLU A 93 -0.35 -18.42 3.33
CA GLU A 93 -0.06 -18.65 4.76
C GLU A 93 -1.25 -19.26 5.49
N ALA A 94 -2.46 -18.77 5.22
CA ALA A 94 -3.68 -19.33 5.79
C ALA A 94 -3.99 -20.74 5.26
N PHE A 95 -3.74 -21.00 3.98
CA PHE A 95 -3.91 -22.34 3.38
C PHE A 95 -2.94 -23.35 3.99
N ILE A 96 -1.68 -22.95 4.20
CA ILE A 96 -0.62 -23.80 4.77
C ILE A 96 -0.86 -24.08 6.24
N GLY A 97 -1.39 -23.11 6.98
CA GLY A 97 -1.60 -23.18 8.43
C GLY A 97 -0.44 -22.56 9.21
N ARG A 98 -0.69 -22.20 10.48
CA ARG A 98 0.33 -21.56 11.34
C ARG A 98 1.39 -22.57 11.78
N THR A 99 0.98 -23.80 12.04
CA THR A 99 1.88 -24.86 12.50
C THR A 99 2.03 -25.98 11.47
N GLY A 100 1.12 -26.05 10.50
CA GLY A 100 1.03 -27.11 9.51
C GLY A 100 0.43 -28.40 10.08
N ASN A 101 0.01 -28.39 11.35
CA ASN A 101 -0.66 -29.49 12.01
C ASN A 101 -2.18 -29.35 11.85
N GLU A 102 -2.83 -30.37 11.30
CA GLU A 102 -4.27 -30.34 11.05
C GLU A 102 -5.10 -30.14 12.33
N GLU A 103 -4.73 -30.76 13.46
CA GLU A 103 -5.52 -30.65 14.69
C GLU A 103 -5.53 -29.23 15.25
N GLU A 104 -4.42 -28.51 15.08
CA GLU A 104 -4.25 -27.13 15.54
C GLU A 104 -4.82 -26.12 14.54
N ASP A 105 -4.62 -26.34 13.24
CA ASP A 105 -4.96 -25.38 12.20
C ASP A 105 -6.39 -25.53 11.64
N LYS A 106 -7.07 -26.67 11.83
CA LYS A 106 -8.45 -26.90 11.31
C LYS A 106 -9.52 -25.91 11.78
N TRP A 107 -9.25 -25.16 12.85
CA TRP A 107 -10.14 -24.10 13.32
C TRP A 107 -10.17 -22.89 12.37
N ASP A 108 -9.14 -22.69 11.55
CA ASP A 108 -9.14 -21.70 10.48
C ASP A 108 -9.85 -22.27 9.25
N CYS A 109 -10.99 -21.69 8.87
CA CYS A 109 -11.78 -22.15 7.72
C CYS A 109 -11.04 -22.02 6.37
N ARG A 110 -9.89 -21.32 6.35
CA ARG A 110 -9.01 -21.15 5.20
C ARG A 110 -7.98 -22.27 5.07
N TYR A 111 -7.67 -22.98 6.14
CA TYR A 111 -6.73 -24.09 6.14
C TYR A 111 -7.15 -25.15 5.11
N ARG A 112 -6.23 -25.54 4.21
CA ARG A 112 -6.43 -26.55 3.16
C ARG A 112 -7.65 -26.32 2.27
N ASN A 113 -8.12 -25.08 2.15
CA ASN A 113 -9.35 -24.77 1.43
C ASN A 113 -9.07 -23.97 0.15
N VAL A 114 -9.09 -24.66 -1.00
CA VAL A 114 -8.86 -24.06 -2.32
C VAL A 114 -9.91 -23.00 -2.69
N ARG A 115 -11.07 -22.95 -2.02
CA ARG A 115 -12.05 -21.87 -2.26
C ARG A 115 -11.63 -20.53 -1.66
N ASN A 116 -10.63 -20.54 -0.78
CA ASN A 116 -10.14 -19.35 -0.08
C ASN A 116 -8.82 -18.81 -0.66
N ILE A 117 -8.35 -19.37 -1.77
CA ILE A 117 -7.23 -18.82 -2.53
C ILE A 117 -7.77 -18.08 -3.76
N TRP A 118 -7.10 -17.03 -4.19
CA TRP A 118 -7.39 -16.32 -5.43
C TRP A 118 -7.30 -17.26 -6.65
N GLY A 119 -8.20 -17.06 -7.62
CA GLY A 119 -8.29 -17.87 -8.82
C GLY A 119 -9.17 -19.11 -8.63
N THR A 120 -8.92 -20.15 -9.43
CA THR A 120 -9.66 -21.42 -9.39
C THR A 120 -8.78 -22.61 -9.02
N SER A 121 -7.46 -22.41 -8.94
CA SER A 121 -6.46 -23.43 -8.61
C SER A 121 -5.22 -22.83 -7.93
N ILE A 122 -4.48 -23.67 -7.21
CA ILE A 122 -3.18 -23.31 -6.61
C ILE A 122 -2.19 -22.84 -7.69
N GLU A 123 -2.18 -23.48 -8.85
CA GLU A 123 -1.35 -23.06 -9.99
C GLU A 123 -1.66 -21.63 -10.42
N SER A 124 -2.95 -21.32 -10.68
CA SER A 124 -3.37 -19.96 -11.08
C SER A 124 -3.01 -18.91 -10.03
N HIS A 125 -3.09 -19.28 -8.75
CA HIS A 125 -2.73 -18.42 -7.62
C HIS A 125 -1.24 -18.07 -7.62
N ILE A 126 -0.38 -19.09 -7.73
CA ILE A 126 1.08 -18.91 -7.75
C ILE A 126 1.53 -18.15 -9.01
N ASP A 127 0.93 -18.42 -10.16
CA ASP A 127 1.24 -17.70 -11.40
C ASP A 127 0.94 -16.20 -11.27
N GLU A 128 -0.17 -15.83 -10.63
CA GLU A 128 -0.48 -14.42 -10.37
C GLU A 128 0.50 -13.82 -9.35
N MET A 129 0.90 -14.54 -8.29
CA MET A 129 1.94 -14.07 -7.38
C MET A 129 3.25 -13.77 -8.11
N LYS A 130 3.70 -14.67 -9.00
CA LYS A 130 4.90 -14.49 -9.82
C LYS A 130 4.75 -13.31 -10.78
N SER A 131 3.60 -13.18 -11.43
CA SER A 131 3.25 -12.06 -12.32
C SER A 131 3.34 -10.72 -11.59
N LEU A 132 2.69 -10.61 -10.42
CA LEU A 132 2.72 -9.41 -9.57
C LEU A 132 4.14 -9.09 -9.09
N TRP A 133 4.87 -10.11 -8.62
CA TRP A 133 6.27 -9.96 -8.22
C TRP A 133 7.08 -9.34 -9.35
N ASN A 134 7.03 -9.91 -10.56
CA ASN A 134 7.82 -9.47 -11.70
C ASN A 134 7.44 -8.08 -12.23
N LYS A 135 6.21 -7.61 -12.01
CA LYS A 135 5.81 -6.22 -12.34
C LYS A 135 6.50 -5.19 -11.45
N ILE A 136 6.76 -5.53 -10.18
CA ILE A 136 7.35 -4.62 -9.21
C ILE A 136 8.86 -4.46 -9.51
N PRO A 137 9.39 -3.23 -9.68
CA PRO A 137 10.80 -2.98 -9.91
C PRO A 137 11.71 -3.47 -8.76
N GLU A 138 12.94 -3.88 -9.10
CA GLU A 138 13.90 -4.47 -8.15
C GLU A 138 14.24 -3.58 -6.95
N ASP A 139 14.39 -2.26 -7.15
CA ASP A 139 14.74 -1.31 -6.08
C ASP A 139 13.59 -1.06 -5.08
N ILE A 140 12.39 -1.50 -5.44
CA ILE A 140 11.17 -1.41 -4.65
C ILE A 140 10.47 -2.75 -4.57
N LYS A 141 11.20 -3.88 -4.46
CA LYS A 141 10.57 -5.13 -4.04
C LYS A 141 10.16 -5.05 -2.56
N PRO A 142 9.07 -5.71 -2.16
CA PRO A 142 8.69 -5.77 -0.76
C PRO A 142 9.69 -6.61 0.05
N GLU A 143 9.92 -6.22 1.31
CA GLU A 143 10.74 -7.02 2.24
C GLU A 143 9.96 -8.18 2.89
N TRP A 144 8.62 -8.13 2.83
CA TRP A 144 7.71 -9.08 3.50
C TRP A 144 7.33 -10.30 2.65
N CYS A 145 7.81 -10.37 1.41
CA CYS A 145 7.64 -11.51 0.50
C CYS A 145 8.91 -11.57 -0.35
N SER A 146 9.49 -12.74 -0.53
CA SER A 146 10.60 -12.94 -1.47
C SER A 146 10.20 -13.88 -2.61
N TRP A 147 11.05 -13.98 -3.64
CA TRP A 147 10.83 -14.97 -4.70
C TRP A 147 10.87 -16.40 -4.14
N GLU A 148 11.76 -16.67 -3.18
CA GLU A 148 11.89 -17.95 -2.49
C GLU A 148 10.63 -18.30 -1.69
N ASP A 149 9.95 -17.32 -1.09
CA ASP A 149 8.64 -17.55 -0.44
C ASP A 149 7.62 -18.06 -1.46
N ILE A 150 7.54 -17.44 -2.63
CA ILE A 150 6.61 -17.84 -3.70
C ILE A 150 6.94 -19.25 -4.21
N GLN A 151 8.23 -19.56 -4.40
CA GLN A 151 8.67 -20.89 -4.80
C GLN A 151 8.38 -21.95 -3.74
N ARG A 152 8.49 -21.60 -2.46
CA ARG A 152 8.10 -22.49 -1.36
C ARG A 152 6.60 -22.80 -1.42
N TYR A 153 5.76 -21.80 -1.63
CA TYR A 153 4.31 -22.01 -1.75
C TYR A 153 3.95 -22.91 -2.93
N GLU A 154 4.60 -22.70 -4.08
CA GLU A 154 4.45 -23.53 -5.27
C GLU A 154 4.74 -25.02 -5.00
N GLN A 155 5.75 -25.31 -4.19
CA GLN A 155 6.15 -26.68 -3.86
C GLN A 155 5.24 -27.31 -2.79
N VAL A 156 4.87 -26.53 -1.78
CA VAL A 156 4.22 -27.03 -0.57
C VAL A 156 2.71 -27.18 -0.76
N MET A 157 2.04 -26.16 -1.30
CA MET A 157 0.56 -26.13 -1.36
C MET A 157 -0.08 -27.27 -2.16
N PRO A 158 0.45 -27.71 -3.33
CA PRO A 158 -0.16 -28.81 -4.09
C PRO A 158 -0.03 -30.18 -3.42
N THR A 159 0.84 -30.33 -2.43
CA THR A 159 1.12 -31.61 -1.75
C THR A 159 0.26 -31.84 -0.51
N LEU A 160 -0.63 -30.90 -0.21
CA LEU A 160 -1.30 -30.73 1.06
C LEU A 160 -2.81 -30.96 0.98
#